data_AF-A0A1M5YBP7-F1
#
_entry.id   AF-A0A1M5YBP7-F1
#
_cell.length_a   1.000
_cell.length_b   1.000
_cell.length_c   1.000
_cell.angle_alpha   90.00
_cell.angle_beta   90.00
_cell.angle_gamma   90.00
#
_symmetry.space_group_name_H-M   'P 1'
#
loop_
_entity.id
_entity.type
_entity.pdbx_description
1 polymer ?
#
loop_
_entity_poly.entity_id
_entity_poly.type
_entity_poly.pdbx_seq_one_letter_code
_entity_poly.pdbx_strand_id
1 'polypeptide(L)'
;MKKRNFCIALITLLVTFSCQKGASQDEINVTTSQKNDWLNANLDDEFASSQKQVKSYLFSSQDFSKLTSSPDLHHLRFVLGYENGIIKIDAAGVNSVGKEINRINSKVLFATSNQDKLTDLNEVTVDLTRKRTAVLNKHLLSPKIAFTGIEAWQKKLDKVQDLNDITSYDGLRIRSYAMETEVITSIINKGGIEKVGLFLGLNSEGKMTTILVGLDKDNNIKKASATSKVVDGVYDFSQPSPPATGDDD
;
A
#
# COMPACT_ATOMS: atom_id res chain seq x y z
N MET A 1 -20.16 -6.09 65.82
CA MET A 1 -18.75 -5.73 65.53
C MET A 1 -18.35 -6.42 64.24
N LYS A 2 -18.26 -5.72 63.10
CA LYS A 2 -17.01 -5.34 62.38
C LYS A 2 -16.04 -6.53 62.24
N LYS A 3 -15.62 -7.00 61.05
CA LYS A 3 -15.07 -6.24 59.90
C LYS A 3 -15.26 -7.00 58.57
N ARG A 4 -15.62 -6.24 57.52
CA ARG A 4 -15.45 -6.58 56.10
C ARG A 4 -13.95 -6.63 55.79
N ASN A 5 -13.49 -7.67 55.10
CA ASN A 5 -12.24 -7.62 54.34
C ASN A 5 -12.57 -7.83 52.86
N PHE A 6 -12.32 -6.78 52.10
CA PHE A 6 -12.59 -6.62 50.68
C PHE A 6 -11.24 -6.83 49.98
N CYS A 7 -11.06 -7.96 49.29
CA CYS A 7 -9.86 -8.19 48.47
C CYS A 7 -10.13 -7.67 47.07
N ILE A 8 -9.64 -6.45 46.81
CA ILE A 8 -9.62 -5.81 45.49
C ILE A 8 -8.52 -6.50 44.68
N ALA A 9 -8.90 -7.30 43.69
CA ALA A 9 -7.97 -7.75 42.65
C ALA A 9 -7.81 -6.62 41.63
N LEU A 10 -6.69 -5.91 41.72
CA LEU A 10 -6.27 -4.89 40.78
C LEU A 10 -5.65 -5.61 39.56
N ILE A 11 -6.43 -5.81 38.48
CA ILE A 11 -5.87 -6.27 37.20
C ILE A 11 -5.37 -5.02 36.48
N THR A 12 -4.06 -4.81 36.55
CA THR A 12 -3.35 -3.75 35.83
C THR A 12 -3.44 -4.03 34.33
N LEU A 13 -4.22 -3.22 33.62
CA LEU A 13 -4.24 -3.16 32.17
C LEU A 13 -2.87 -2.63 31.71
N LEU A 14 -1.95 -3.53 31.33
CA LEU A 14 -0.73 -3.15 30.62
C LEU A 14 -1.10 -2.80 29.19
N VAL A 15 -1.57 -1.56 28.99
CA VAL A 15 -1.62 -0.94 27.66
C VAL A 15 -0.18 -0.66 27.27
N THR A 16 0.44 -1.57 26.53
CA THR A 16 1.69 -1.28 25.85
C THR A 16 1.39 -0.31 24.72
N PHE A 17 1.43 0.98 25.03
CA PHE A 17 1.61 2.04 24.04
C PHE A 17 2.97 1.84 23.38
N SER A 18 3.02 1.08 22.29
CA SER A 18 4.13 1.16 21.34
C SER A 18 3.88 2.33 20.38
N CYS A 19 3.74 3.54 20.93
CA CYS A 19 4.03 4.75 20.17
C CYS A 19 5.54 4.93 20.21
N GLN A 20 6.23 4.41 19.19
CA GLN A 20 7.63 4.70 18.98
C GLN A 20 7.75 6.20 18.67
N LYS A 21 8.18 6.97 19.67
CA LYS A 21 8.42 8.41 19.60
C LYS A 21 9.77 8.65 18.93
N GLY A 22 9.78 9.44 17.85
CA GLY A 22 10.97 10.15 17.37
C GLY A 22 11.31 9.96 15.90
N ALA A 23 10.92 10.93 15.07
CA ALA A 23 11.83 11.71 14.20
C ALA A 23 11.00 12.75 13.43
N SER A 24 11.05 13.99 13.90
CA SER A 24 10.53 15.18 13.24
C SER A 24 11.39 15.58 12.04
N GLN A 25 10.72 16.16 11.04
CA GLN A 25 11.26 17.08 10.02
C GLN A 25 12.43 16.56 9.18
N ASP A 26 12.09 15.98 8.04
CA ASP A 26 12.41 16.53 6.72
C ASP A 26 11.96 15.51 5.66
N GLU A 27 10.78 15.72 5.09
CA GLU A 27 10.24 14.86 4.04
C GLU A 27 9.98 15.66 2.77
N ILE A 28 10.66 15.33 1.66
CA ILE A 28 10.41 15.99 0.37
C ILE A 28 10.35 14.94 -0.74
N ASN A 29 9.14 14.75 -1.28
CA ASN A 29 8.78 14.72 -2.72
C ASN A 29 7.42 14.05 -3.03
N VAL A 30 6.57 13.81 -2.03
CA VAL A 30 5.20 14.36 -2.04
C VAL A 30 5.35 15.67 -1.27
N THR A 31 4.88 16.81 -1.79
CA THR A 31 5.03 18.05 -1.01
C THR A 31 4.37 17.88 0.35
N THR A 32 4.89 18.48 1.41
CA THR A 32 4.20 18.50 2.71
C THR A 32 2.74 18.93 2.53
N SER A 33 2.48 19.85 1.59
CA SER A 33 1.14 20.21 1.12
C SER A 33 0.35 18.99 0.66
N GLN A 34 0.78 18.24 -0.36
CA GLN A 34 0.02 17.11 -0.89
C GLN A 34 -0.27 16.01 0.14
N LYS A 35 0.63 15.79 1.12
CA LYS A 35 0.38 14.86 2.24
C LYS A 35 -0.71 15.39 3.16
N ASN A 36 -0.61 16.66 3.53
CA ASN A 36 -1.61 17.33 4.35
C ASN A 36 -2.96 17.41 3.63
N ASP A 37 -2.94 17.65 2.32
CA ASP A 37 -4.12 17.66 1.45
C ASP A 37 -4.78 16.28 1.47
N TRP A 38 -4.00 15.18 1.45
CA TRP A 38 -4.56 13.85 1.62
C TRP A 38 -5.17 13.61 2.99
N LEU A 39 -4.53 14.03 4.08
CA LEU A 39 -5.06 13.81 5.42
C LEU A 39 -6.36 14.61 5.66
N ASN A 40 -6.51 15.76 4.98
CA ASN A 40 -7.67 16.64 5.11
C ASN A 40 -8.66 16.58 3.94
N ALA A 41 -8.39 15.77 2.91
CA ALA A 41 -9.24 15.66 1.73
C ALA A 41 -10.69 15.30 2.09
N ASN A 42 -11.64 15.93 1.41
CA ASN A 42 -13.02 15.49 1.44
C ASN A 42 -13.18 14.28 0.52
N LEU A 43 -13.64 13.15 1.06
CA LEU A 43 -13.84 11.92 0.29
C LEU A 43 -15.30 11.84 -0.18
N ASP A 44 -15.66 12.78 -1.05
CA ASP A 44 -17.02 12.98 -1.58
C ASP A 44 -17.23 12.34 -2.96
N ASP A 45 -18.33 12.67 -3.62
CA ASP A 45 -18.69 12.15 -4.94
C ASP A 45 -17.68 12.53 -6.03
N GLU A 46 -17.05 13.71 -5.92
CA GLU A 46 -16.03 14.17 -6.87
C GLU A 46 -14.75 13.35 -6.72
N PHE A 47 -14.29 13.15 -5.49
CA PHE A 47 -13.21 12.24 -5.16
C PHE A 47 -13.51 10.84 -5.72
N ALA A 48 -14.68 10.28 -5.39
CA ALA A 48 -15.02 8.93 -5.77
C ALA A 48 -15.10 8.76 -7.30
N SER A 49 -15.66 9.74 -8.00
CA SER A 49 -15.77 9.74 -9.46
C SER A 49 -14.41 9.81 -10.15
N SER A 50 -13.50 10.64 -9.64
CA SER A 50 -12.14 10.78 -10.17
C SER A 50 -11.29 9.55 -9.86
N GLN A 51 -11.34 9.07 -8.62
CA GLN A 51 -10.55 7.91 -8.18
C GLN A 51 -10.96 6.61 -8.87
N LYS A 52 -12.23 6.43 -9.28
CA LYS A 52 -12.68 5.27 -10.09
C LYS A 52 -12.03 5.17 -11.47
N GLN A 53 -11.51 6.28 -11.99
CA GLN A 53 -10.82 6.30 -13.27
C GLN A 53 -9.38 5.81 -13.12
N VAL A 54 -8.84 5.77 -11.90
CA VAL A 54 -7.48 5.29 -11.65
C VAL A 54 -7.45 3.76 -11.70
N LYS A 55 -6.65 3.22 -12.62
CA LYS A 55 -6.36 1.79 -12.72
C LYS A 55 -5.24 1.38 -11.76
N SER A 56 -4.12 2.09 -11.81
CA SER A 56 -2.93 1.78 -11.00
C SER A 56 -1.94 2.94 -10.96
N TYR A 57 -0.97 2.84 -10.06
CA TYR A 57 0.19 3.73 -9.94
C TYR A 57 1.42 2.99 -10.45
N LEU A 58 2.06 3.53 -11.48
CA LEU A 58 3.18 2.88 -12.16
C LEU A 58 4.51 3.43 -11.66
N PHE A 59 5.39 2.52 -11.25
CA PHE A 59 6.77 2.81 -10.90
C PHE A 59 7.72 2.10 -11.87
N SER A 60 8.79 2.77 -12.29
CA SER A 60 9.81 2.16 -13.15
C SER A 60 10.63 1.12 -12.38
N SER A 61 10.86 -0.05 -12.99
CA SER A 61 11.81 -1.04 -12.44
C SER A 61 13.22 -0.47 -12.33
N GLN A 62 13.61 0.43 -13.23
CA GLN A 62 14.93 1.08 -13.20
C GLN A 62 15.07 1.99 -11.98
N ASP A 63 14.03 2.76 -11.65
CA ASP A 63 14.09 3.68 -10.51
C ASP A 63 14.03 2.90 -9.19
N PHE A 64 13.25 1.83 -9.13
CA PHE A 64 13.34 0.90 -8.00
C PHE A 64 14.71 0.24 -7.90
N SER A 65 15.33 -0.20 -9.00
CA SER A 65 16.66 -0.81 -8.97
C SER A 65 17.71 0.15 -8.39
N LYS A 66 17.68 1.43 -8.79
CA LYS A 66 18.54 2.47 -8.20
C LYS A 66 18.26 2.64 -6.71
N LEU A 67 16.98 2.73 -6.33
CA LEU A 67 16.57 2.91 -4.94
C LEU A 67 16.99 1.73 -4.06
N THR A 68 16.70 0.49 -4.49
CA THR A 68 17.00 -0.74 -3.73
C THR A 68 18.48 -1.09 -3.66
N SER A 69 19.32 -0.47 -4.50
CA SER A 69 20.78 -0.65 -4.46
C SER A 69 21.47 0.33 -3.49
N SER A 70 20.71 1.20 -2.83
CA SER A 70 21.27 2.16 -1.86
C SER A 70 21.70 1.45 -0.58
N PRO A 71 22.94 1.63 -0.09
CA PRO A 71 23.51 0.85 1.01
C PRO A 71 22.78 1.05 2.35
N ASP A 72 22.17 2.22 2.56
CA ASP A 72 21.48 2.56 3.81
C ASP A 72 19.98 2.22 3.79
N LEU A 73 19.47 1.62 2.70
CA LEU A 73 18.04 1.32 2.57
C LEU A 73 17.65 0.17 3.51
N HIS A 74 16.68 0.44 4.39
CA HIS A 74 16.08 -0.56 5.26
C HIS A 74 14.75 -1.06 4.70
N HIS A 75 13.84 -0.14 4.37
CA HIS A 75 12.52 -0.47 3.82
C HIS A 75 12.02 0.65 2.90
N LEU A 76 10.96 0.36 2.15
CA LEU A 76 10.27 1.32 1.30
C LEU A 76 8.99 1.80 1.98
N ARG A 77 8.58 3.04 1.74
CA ARG A 77 7.28 3.59 2.15
C ARG A 77 6.55 4.12 0.93
N PHE A 78 5.34 3.64 0.68
CA PHE A 78 4.42 4.22 -0.29
C PHE A 78 3.61 5.30 0.40
N VAL A 79 3.97 6.55 0.16
CA VAL A 79 3.40 7.72 0.82
C VAL A 79 2.23 8.24 0.02
N LEU A 80 1.09 8.42 0.69
CA LEU A 80 -0.13 8.93 0.08
C LEU A 80 -0.12 10.45 0.07
N GLY A 81 -0.57 11.01 -1.05
CA GLY A 81 -0.87 12.43 -1.23
C GLY A 81 -2.20 12.60 -1.96
N TYR A 82 -2.63 13.83 -2.17
CA TYR A 82 -3.89 14.13 -2.83
C TYR A 82 -3.75 15.32 -3.77
N GLU A 83 -4.31 15.18 -4.96
CA GLU A 83 -4.35 16.25 -5.96
C GLU A 83 -5.47 15.96 -6.96
N ASN A 84 -6.31 16.96 -7.24
CA ASN A 84 -7.38 16.91 -8.25
C ASN A 84 -8.30 15.69 -8.12
N GLY A 85 -8.84 15.44 -6.91
CA GLY A 85 -9.78 14.34 -6.70
C GLY A 85 -9.15 12.95 -6.67
N ILE A 86 -7.81 12.85 -6.74
CA ILE A 86 -7.11 11.57 -6.90
C ILE A 86 -6.03 11.42 -5.81
N ILE A 87 -5.97 10.24 -5.21
CA ILE A 87 -4.84 9.83 -4.37
C ILE A 87 -3.58 9.80 -5.24
N LYS A 88 -2.50 10.43 -4.79
CA LYS A 88 -1.14 10.30 -5.32
C LYS A 88 -0.36 9.34 -4.45
N ILE A 89 0.55 8.57 -5.06
CA ILE A 89 1.37 7.59 -4.32
C ILE A 89 2.79 7.65 -4.83
N ASP A 90 3.74 7.94 -3.94
CA ASP A 90 5.17 7.90 -4.25
C ASP A 90 5.88 6.92 -3.34
N ALA A 91 6.97 6.30 -3.82
CA ALA A 91 7.77 5.37 -3.04
C ALA A 91 9.02 6.07 -2.50
N ALA A 92 9.16 6.11 -1.18
CA ALA A 92 10.32 6.63 -0.48
C ALA A 92 11.17 5.47 0.07
N GLY A 93 12.46 5.47 -0.19
CA GLY A 93 13.42 4.61 0.51
C GLY A 93 13.77 5.19 1.86
N VAL A 94 13.72 4.36 2.90
CA VAL A 94 13.90 4.78 4.29
C VAL A 94 14.98 3.94 4.96
N ASN A 95 15.86 4.60 5.71
CA ASN A 95 16.92 3.92 6.46
C ASN A 95 16.43 3.37 7.80
N SER A 96 17.34 2.77 8.58
CA SER A 96 17.03 2.15 9.88
C SER A 96 16.53 3.12 10.95
N VAL A 97 16.81 4.42 10.82
CA VAL A 97 16.35 5.47 11.74
C VAL A 97 15.09 6.18 11.25
N GLY A 98 14.48 5.71 10.16
CA GLY A 98 13.24 6.29 9.63
C GLY A 98 13.43 7.50 8.72
N LYS A 99 14.68 7.87 8.39
CA LYS A 99 14.99 8.99 7.49
C LYS A 99 14.87 8.56 6.03
N GLU A 100 14.25 9.40 5.23
CA GLU A 100 14.16 9.24 3.77
C GLU A 100 15.55 9.42 3.12
N ILE A 101 15.89 8.48 2.25
CA ILE A 101 17.14 8.47 1.48
C ILE A 101 16.90 9.06 0.09
N ASN A 102 15.86 8.57 -0.57
CA ASN A 102 15.49 8.99 -1.93
C ASN A 102 14.02 8.60 -2.18
N ARG A 103 13.40 9.24 -3.19
CA ARG A 103 12.01 9.03 -3.58
C ARG A 103 11.88 8.82 -5.07
N ILE A 104 10.90 7.99 -5.43
CA ILE A 104 10.47 7.78 -6.81
C ILE A 104 8.98 8.12 -6.92
N ASN A 105 8.63 8.87 -7.95
CA ASN A 105 7.26 9.30 -8.17
C ASN A 105 6.53 8.26 -9.02
N SER A 106 5.24 8.05 -8.74
CA SER A 106 4.43 7.21 -9.64
C SER A 106 3.87 7.99 -10.82
N LYS A 107 3.59 7.27 -11.89
CA LYS A 107 2.70 7.74 -12.96
C LYS A 107 1.33 7.09 -12.78
N VAL A 108 0.28 7.89 -12.68
CA VAL A 108 -1.11 7.40 -12.65
C VAL A 108 -1.48 6.84 -14.02
N LEU A 109 -1.93 5.59 -14.04
CA LEU A 109 -2.54 4.95 -15.21
C LEU A 109 -4.05 5.01 -15.05
N PHE A 110 -4.72 5.63 -16.02
CA PHE A 110 -6.18 5.72 -16.06
C PHE A 110 -6.77 4.56 -16.86
N ALA A 111 -7.95 4.08 -16.45
CA ALA A 111 -8.72 3.10 -17.20
C ALA A 111 -9.36 3.77 -18.43
N THR A 112 -9.10 3.25 -19.63
CA THR A 112 -9.69 3.73 -20.90
C THR A 112 -11.13 3.28 -21.10
N SER A 113 -11.60 2.29 -20.33
CA SER A 113 -12.99 1.82 -20.28
C SER A 113 -13.30 1.17 -18.93
N ASN A 114 -14.57 1.03 -18.57
CA ASN A 114 -14.98 0.28 -17.38
C ASN A 114 -14.77 -1.25 -17.52
N GLN A 115 -14.47 -1.76 -18.72
CA GLN A 115 -14.35 -3.19 -19.03
C GLN A 115 -12.91 -3.72 -19.05
N ASP A 116 -11.87 -2.87 -19.14
CA ASP A 116 -10.45 -3.29 -19.10
C ASP A 116 -9.89 -3.51 -17.67
N LYS A 117 -10.79 -3.56 -16.69
CA LYS A 117 -10.46 -3.49 -15.27
C LYS A 117 -10.16 -4.90 -14.75
N LEU A 118 -8.87 -5.25 -14.69
CA LEU A 118 -8.31 -6.21 -13.73
C LEU A 118 -8.57 -7.70 -14.02
N THR A 119 -9.31 -8.05 -15.08
CA THR A 119 -9.63 -9.45 -15.42
C THR A 119 -8.40 -10.33 -15.56
N ASP A 120 -7.27 -9.77 -16.02
CA ASP A 120 -5.99 -10.46 -16.11
C ASP A 120 -5.55 -11.08 -14.76
N LEU A 121 -5.82 -10.43 -13.62
CA LEU A 121 -5.51 -10.99 -12.30
C LEU A 121 -6.38 -12.21 -11.97
N ASN A 122 -7.63 -12.24 -12.45
CA ASN A 122 -8.55 -13.35 -12.23
C ASN A 122 -8.25 -14.56 -13.15
N GLU A 123 -7.47 -14.36 -14.20
CA GLU A 123 -7.09 -15.40 -15.16
C GLU A 123 -5.73 -16.05 -14.87
N VAL A 124 -4.98 -15.51 -13.91
CA VAL A 124 -3.64 -15.98 -13.57
C VAL A 124 -3.58 -16.61 -12.18
N THR A 125 -2.52 -17.38 -11.96
CA THR A 125 -2.19 -18.08 -10.72
C THR A 125 -0.75 -17.79 -10.34
N VAL A 126 -0.43 -17.95 -9.05
CA VAL A 126 0.95 -17.92 -8.60
C VAL A 126 1.46 -19.35 -8.49
N ASP A 127 2.70 -19.58 -8.92
CA ASP A 127 3.38 -20.84 -8.67
C ASP A 127 3.73 -21.00 -7.19
N LEU A 128 2.93 -21.79 -6.47
CA LEU A 128 3.14 -22.11 -5.06
C LEU A 128 4.26 -23.13 -4.82
N THR A 129 4.73 -23.82 -5.85
CA THR A 129 5.83 -24.81 -5.72
C THR A 129 7.20 -24.14 -5.60
N ARG A 130 7.29 -22.88 -6.01
CA ARG A 130 8.52 -22.10 -5.92
C ARG A 130 8.86 -21.77 -4.47
N LYS A 131 10.05 -22.20 -4.05
CA LYS A 131 10.64 -21.81 -2.76
C LYS A 131 10.84 -20.29 -2.73
N ARG A 132 10.33 -19.66 -1.67
CA ARG A 132 10.43 -18.23 -1.37
C ARG A 132 10.89 -18.07 0.08
N THR A 133 11.40 -16.89 0.41
CA THR A 133 11.76 -16.54 1.79
C THR A 133 10.50 -16.34 2.64
N ALA A 134 10.68 -16.27 3.96
CA ALA A 134 9.59 -16.00 4.89
C ALA A 134 8.95 -14.62 4.63
N VAL A 135 9.77 -13.61 4.31
CA VAL A 135 9.30 -12.26 3.95
C VAL A 135 8.41 -12.32 2.71
N LEU A 136 8.87 -12.94 1.62
CA LEU A 136 8.07 -13.04 0.40
C LEU A 136 6.77 -13.84 0.59
N ASN A 137 6.80 -14.92 1.38
CA ASN A 137 5.60 -15.71 1.66
C ASN A 137 4.56 -14.94 2.51
N LYS A 138 5.03 -14.12 3.46
CA LYS A 138 4.15 -13.28 4.31
C LYS A 138 3.29 -12.32 3.48
N HIS A 139 3.84 -11.82 2.37
CA HIS A 139 3.18 -10.85 1.49
C HIS A 139 2.52 -11.47 0.27
N LEU A 140 2.65 -12.79 0.08
CA LEU A 140 2.20 -13.41 -1.15
C LEU A 140 0.67 -13.50 -1.19
N LEU A 141 0.07 -12.80 -2.13
CA LEU A 141 -1.36 -12.78 -2.34
C LEU A 141 -1.75 -13.68 -3.52
N SER A 142 -2.84 -14.43 -3.36
CA SER A 142 -3.47 -15.10 -4.51
C SER A 142 -3.99 -14.05 -5.50
N PRO A 143 -3.73 -14.19 -6.82
CA PRO A 143 -4.25 -13.25 -7.82
C PRO A 143 -5.76 -13.06 -7.77
N LYS A 144 -6.52 -14.11 -7.40
CA LYS A 144 -7.97 -14.02 -7.21
C LYS A 144 -8.36 -13.15 -6.01
N ILE A 145 -7.60 -13.25 -4.90
CA ILE A 145 -7.84 -12.39 -3.72
C ILE A 145 -7.48 -10.95 -4.06
N ALA A 146 -6.37 -10.73 -4.75
CA ALA A 146 -5.96 -9.42 -5.25
C ALA A 146 -7.05 -8.79 -6.13
N PHE A 147 -7.55 -9.53 -7.12
CA PHE A 147 -8.66 -9.10 -7.97
C PHE A 147 -9.89 -8.71 -7.15
N THR A 148 -10.31 -9.59 -6.22
CA THR A 148 -11.47 -9.36 -5.35
C THR A 148 -11.31 -8.08 -4.52
N GLY A 149 -10.13 -7.85 -3.94
CA GLY A 149 -9.85 -6.65 -3.15
C GLY A 149 -9.92 -5.37 -3.99
N ILE A 150 -9.38 -5.39 -5.21
CA ILE A 150 -9.42 -4.21 -6.10
C ILE A 150 -10.85 -3.95 -6.58
N GLU A 151 -11.62 -4.99 -6.93
CA GLU A 151 -13.05 -4.83 -7.25
C GLU A 151 -13.84 -4.27 -6.07
N ALA A 152 -13.55 -4.73 -4.85
CA ALA A 152 -14.22 -4.25 -3.65
C ALA A 152 -13.97 -2.76 -3.43
N TRP A 153 -12.74 -2.28 -3.67
CA TRP A 153 -12.42 -0.86 -3.64
C TRP A 153 -13.22 -0.07 -4.68
N GLN A 154 -13.26 -0.53 -5.94
CA GLN A 154 -14.04 0.12 -7.00
C GLN A 154 -15.54 0.20 -6.65
N LYS A 155 -16.13 -0.89 -6.16
CA LYS A 155 -17.53 -0.92 -5.70
C LYS A 155 -17.79 -0.01 -4.50
N LYS A 156 -16.79 0.21 -3.63
CA LYS A 156 -16.93 1.11 -2.49
C LYS A 156 -16.94 2.57 -2.93
N LEU A 157 -16.15 2.91 -3.95
CA LEU A 157 -16.24 4.22 -4.62
C LEU A 157 -17.61 4.43 -5.30
N ASP A 158 -18.32 3.37 -5.70
CA ASP A 158 -19.69 3.50 -6.27
C ASP A 158 -20.75 3.96 -5.29
N LYS A 159 -20.55 3.71 -3.99
CA LYS A 159 -21.54 4.02 -2.96
C LYS A 159 -21.26 5.32 -2.22
N VAL A 160 -20.02 5.81 -2.25
CA VAL A 160 -19.55 7.02 -1.56
C VAL A 160 -20.01 7.05 -0.09
N GLN A 161 -19.84 5.90 0.58
CA GLN A 161 -20.20 5.72 1.99
C GLN A 161 -18.99 5.17 2.74
N ASP A 162 -18.75 5.68 3.95
CA ASP A 162 -17.67 5.26 4.86
C ASP A 162 -16.26 5.31 4.25
N LEU A 163 -16.03 6.15 3.23
CA LEU A 163 -14.70 6.28 2.61
C LEU A 163 -13.64 6.74 3.62
N ASN A 164 -14.03 7.56 4.59
CA ASN A 164 -13.15 7.94 5.71
C ASN A 164 -12.78 6.74 6.58
N ASP A 165 -13.75 5.90 6.94
CA ASP A 165 -13.47 4.73 7.79
C ASP A 165 -12.55 3.74 7.10
N ILE A 166 -12.82 3.37 5.84
CA ILE A 166 -12.02 2.37 5.13
C ILE A 166 -10.59 2.87 4.82
N THR A 167 -10.39 4.18 4.70
CA THR A 167 -9.07 4.79 4.47
C THR A 167 -8.36 5.15 5.77
N SER A 168 -8.92 4.77 6.92
CA SER A 168 -8.38 5.07 8.24
C SER A 168 -8.18 3.81 9.08
N TYR A 169 -7.17 3.86 9.96
CA TYR A 169 -6.97 2.91 11.05
C TYR A 169 -7.02 3.68 12.36
N ASP A 170 -7.78 3.15 13.32
CA ASP A 170 -8.01 3.79 14.63
C ASP A 170 -8.49 5.25 14.52
N GLY A 171 -9.34 5.53 13.53
CA GLY A 171 -9.90 6.87 13.27
C GLY A 171 -8.94 7.84 12.56
N LEU A 172 -7.71 7.43 12.27
CA LEU A 172 -6.72 8.26 11.57
C LEU A 172 -6.50 7.77 10.14
N ARG A 173 -6.58 8.71 9.19
CA ARG A 173 -6.38 8.41 7.77
C ARG A 173 -4.97 7.88 7.51
N ILE A 174 -4.86 6.81 6.74
CA ILE A 174 -3.59 6.15 6.43
C ILE A 174 -2.68 7.16 5.73
N ARG A 175 -1.45 7.34 6.20
CA ARG A 175 -0.48 8.24 5.56
C ARG A 175 0.43 7.51 4.59
N SER A 176 0.82 6.31 4.96
CA SER A 176 1.72 5.52 4.13
C SER A 176 1.62 4.03 4.43
N TYR A 177 2.25 3.27 3.55
CA TYR A 177 2.36 1.82 3.60
C TYR A 177 3.86 1.47 3.58
N ALA A 178 4.40 0.80 4.61
CA ALA A 178 5.78 0.29 4.67
C ALA A 178 6.01 -1.15 4.10
N MET A 179 6.91 -1.29 3.12
CA MET A 179 7.20 -2.56 2.44
C MET A 179 8.68 -2.94 2.59
N GLU A 180 8.94 -4.18 2.92
CA GLU A 180 10.27 -4.76 2.96
C GLU A 180 10.91 -4.72 1.55
N THR A 181 12.14 -4.20 1.46
CA THR A 181 12.88 -4.04 0.19
C THR A 181 12.92 -5.32 -0.64
N GLU A 182 13.03 -6.47 0.03
CA GLU A 182 13.08 -7.79 -0.60
C GLU A 182 11.87 -8.07 -1.51
N VAL A 183 10.67 -7.59 -1.13
CA VAL A 183 9.45 -7.79 -1.95
C VAL A 183 9.61 -7.09 -3.30
N ILE A 184 10.02 -5.82 -3.30
CA ILE A 184 10.21 -5.05 -4.54
C ILE A 184 11.37 -5.60 -5.36
N THR A 185 12.50 -5.93 -4.72
CA THR A 185 13.64 -6.56 -5.38
C THR A 185 13.24 -7.88 -6.05
N SER A 186 12.37 -8.67 -5.41
CA SER A 186 11.89 -9.93 -5.99
C SER A 186 11.07 -9.73 -7.26
N ILE A 187 10.31 -8.63 -7.35
CA ILE A 187 9.50 -8.28 -8.52
C ILE A 187 10.42 -7.82 -9.66
N ILE A 188 11.29 -6.84 -9.41
CA ILE A 188 12.07 -6.18 -10.47
C ILE A 188 13.22 -7.04 -11.01
N ASN A 189 13.72 -8.02 -10.23
CA ASN A 189 14.79 -8.92 -10.68
C ASN A 189 14.30 -10.00 -11.66
N LYS A 190 13.01 -10.02 -12.02
CA LYS A 190 12.46 -10.96 -13.01
C LYS A 190 12.58 -10.39 -14.42
N GLY A 191 13.01 -11.24 -15.35
CA GLY A 191 13.15 -10.85 -16.75
C GLY A 191 11.85 -10.35 -17.36
N GLY A 192 11.93 -9.21 -18.04
CA GLY A 192 10.80 -8.58 -18.75
C GLY A 192 9.83 -7.79 -17.87
N ILE A 193 10.21 -7.48 -16.61
CA ILE A 193 9.49 -6.53 -15.76
C ILE A 193 10.03 -5.12 -15.99
N GLU A 194 9.25 -4.29 -16.66
CA GLU A 194 9.60 -2.90 -16.94
C GLU A 194 9.08 -1.95 -15.86
N LYS A 195 7.94 -2.31 -15.25
CA LYS A 195 7.28 -1.47 -14.25
C LYS A 195 6.72 -2.32 -13.11
N VAL A 196 6.59 -1.72 -11.94
CA VAL A 196 5.77 -2.24 -10.85
C VAL A 196 4.48 -1.43 -10.81
N GLY A 197 3.35 -2.12 -10.95
CA GLY A 197 2.03 -1.53 -10.77
C GLY A 197 1.57 -1.69 -9.33
N LEU A 198 1.21 -0.57 -8.70
CA LEU A 198 0.54 -0.54 -7.40
C LEU A 198 -0.95 -0.26 -7.62
N PHE A 199 -1.80 -1.15 -7.13
CA PHE A 199 -3.25 -1.06 -7.17
C PHE A 199 -3.78 -0.80 -5.76
N LEU A 200 -4.83 -0.01 -5.64
CA LEU A 200 -5.58 0.14 -4.39
C LEU A 200 -6.67 -0.92 -4.33
N GLY A 201 -6.80 -1.57 -3.18
CA GLY A 201 -7.82 -2.58 -2.91
C GLY A 201 -8.32 -2.50 -1.48
N LEU A 202 -9.26 -3.37 -1.12
CA LEU A 202 -9.65 -3.62 0.26
C LEU A 202 -9.11 -4.97 0.74
N ASN A 203 -8.60 -5.01 1.97
CA ASN A 203 -8.17 -6.25 2.63
C ASN A 203 -9.39 -7.03 3.19
N SER A 204 -9.14 -8.15 3.85
CA SER A 204 -10.19 -8.97 4.47
C SER A 204 -10.96 -8.28 5.60
N GLU A 205 -10.42 -7.20 6.15
CA GLU A 205 -11.06 -6.36 7.18
C GLU A 205 -11.87 -5.21 6.56
N GLY A 206 -11.90 -5.10 5.23
CA GLY A 206 -12.59 -4.02 4.51
C GLY A 206 -11.85 -2.68 4.53
N LYS A 207 -10.60 -2.66 4.99
CA LYS A 207 -9.74 -1.46 5.01
C LYS A 207 -8.91 -1.37 3.72
N MET A 208 -8.60 -0.14 3.32
CA MET A 208 -7.77 0.13 2.16
C MET A 208 -6.39 -0.51 2.35
N THR A 209 -5.89 -1.12 1.28
CA THR A 209 -4.57 -1.72 1.19
C THR A 209 -4.00 -1.49 -0.21
N THR A 210 -2.74 -1.84 -0.40
CA THR A 210 -2.10 -1.79 -1.72
C THR A 210 -1.67 -3.18 -2.19
N ILE A 211 -1.72 -3.38 -3.49
CA ILE A 211 -1.41 -4.63 -4.17
C ILE A 211 -0.37 -4.33 -5.25
N LEU A 212 0.74 -5.04 -5.22
CA LEU A 212 1.89 -4.86 -6.10
C LEU A 212 1.99 -5.99 -7.11
N VAL A 213 2.16 -5.63 -8.37
CA VAL A 213 2.26 -6.56 -9.50
C VAL A 213 3.37 -6.10 -10.45
N GLY A 214 4.17 -7.05 -10.93
CA GLY A 214 5.15 -6.79 -11.99
C GLY A 214 4.49 -6.70 -13.37
N LEU A 215 4.81 -5.66 -14.12
CA LEU A 215 4.23 -5.33 -15.42
C LEU A 215 5.29 -5.28 -16.52
N ASP A 216 4.89 -5.62 -17.75
CA ASP A 216 5.71 -5.48 -18.94
C ASP A 216 5.72 -4.03 -19.51
N LYS A 217 6.40 -3.85 -20.66
CA LYS A 217 6.50 -2.55 -21.34
C LYS A 217 5.13 -1.95 -21.70
N ASP A 218 4.14 -2.79 -21.97
CA ASP A 218 2.81 -2.43 -22.43
C ASP A 218 1.81 -2.30 -21.24
N ASN A 219 2.32 -2.40 -20.00
CA ASN A 219 1.57 -2.36 -18.74
C ASN A 219 0.65 -3.57 -18.50
N ASN A 220 0.91 -4.69 -19.18
CA ASN A 220 0.22 -5.95 -18.90
C ASN A 220 0.92 -6.69 -17.75
N ILE A 221 0.16 -7.53 -17.04
CA ILE A 221 0.71 -8.37 -15.99
C ILE A 221 1.72 -9.33 -16.61
N LYS A 222 2.96 -9.31 -16.11
CA LYS A 222 4.00 -10.17 -16.67
C LYS A 222 3.78 -11.62 -16.26
N LYS A 223 3.44 -12.43 -17.26
CA LYS A 223 3.36 -13.89 -17.18
C LYS A 223 4.73 -14.53 -17.43
N ALA A 224 4.93 -15.76 -16.98
CA ALA A 224 6.19 -16.50 -17.25
C ALA A 224 6.46 -16.66 -18.76
N SER A 225 5.41 -16.81 -19.56
CA SER A 225 5.43 -16.82 -21.03
C SER A 225 4.11 -16.23 -21.57
N ALA A 226 4.03 -15.96 -22.88
CA ALA A 226 2.83 -15.38 -23.49
C ALA A 226 1.55 -16.23 -23.31
N THR A 227 1.70 -17.56 -23.22
CA THR A 227 0.59 -18.50 -23.03
C THR A 227 0.41 -18.96 -21.58
N SER A 228 1.36 -18.63 -20.70
CA SER A 228 1.31 -19.05 -19.30
C SER A 228 0.22 -18.29 -18.54
N LYS A 229 -0.55 -19.02 -17.74
CA LYS A 229 -1.44 -18.43 -16.71
C LYS A 229 -0.73 -18.28 -15.36
N VAL A 230 0.59 -18.45 -15.32
CA VAL A 230 1.38 -18.38 -14.09
C VAL A 230 2.15 -17.06 -14.07
N VAL A 231 1.99 -16.32 -12.98
CA VAL A 231 2.77 -15.12 -12.64
C VAL A 231 3.72 -15.42 -11.49
N ASP A 232 4.79 -14.64 -11.38
CA ASP A 232 5.86 -14.89 -10.39
C ASP A 232 5.38 -14.64 -8.95
N GLY A 233 4.61 -13.57 -8.75
CA GLY A 233 4.03 -13.19 -7.49
C GLY A 233 3.11 -11.98 -7.64
N VAL A 234 2.06 -11.97 -6.84
CA VAL A 234 1.26 -10.78 -6.54
C VAL A 234 1.48 -10.55 -5.05
N TYR A 235 1.86 -9.35 -4.67
CA TYR A 235 2.22 -9.05 -3.29
C TYR A 235 1.28 -8.02 -2.71
N ASP A 236 0.92 -8.17 -1.44
CA ASP A 236 0.09 -7.20 -0.74
C ASP A 236 0.83 -6.54 0.41
N PHE A 237 0.13 -5.60 1.02
CA PHE A 237 0.66 -4.79 2.08
C PHE A 237 0.44 -5.40 3.46
N SER A 238 1.52 -5.53 4.24
CA SER A 238 1.45 -6.15 5.56
C SER A 238 1.11 -5.20 6.71
N GLN A 239 1.40 -3.89 6.62
CA GLN A 239 1.08 -2.92 7.69
C GLN A 239 0.83 -1.48 7.18
N PRO A 240 -0.40 -0.93 7.34
CA PRO A 240 -0.65 0.50 7.17
C PRO A 240 -0.04 1.28 8.33
N SER A 241 0.46 2.49 8.05
CA SER A 241 0.99 3.40 9.08
C SER A 241 0.13 4.67 9.12
N PRO A 242 -0.80 4.80 10.10
CA PRO A 242 -1.48 6.06 10.36
C PRO A 242 -0.49 7.09 10.96
N PRO A 243 -0.84 8.40 10.95
CA PRO A 243 -0.14 9.41 11.74
C PRO A 243 0.02 9.00 13.21
N ALA A 244 1.10 9.41 13.85
CA ALA A 244 1.22 9.26 15.30
C ALA A 244 0.16 10.15 15.97
N THR A 245 -0.63 9.60 16.89
CA THR A 245 -1.48 10.41 17.78
C THR A 245 -0.57 11.31 18.62
N GLY A 246 -0.45 12.59 18.28
CA GLY A 246 0.40 13.53 19.01
C GLY A 246 0.91 14.75 18.26
N ASP A 247 0.66 14.87 16.95
CA ASP A 247 0.96 16.08 16.18
C ASP A 247 -0.32 16.91 15.99
N ASP A 248 -0.89 17.39 17.11
CA ASP A 248 -1.78 18.55 17.10
C ASP A 248 -0.90 19.80 17.18
N ASP A 249 -0.92 20.61 16.12
CA ASP A 249 -0.46 22.01 15.96
C ASP A 249 0.92 22.45 16.48
#